data_AF-A0A2A3DPI3-F1
#
_entry.id   AF-A0A2A3DPI3-F1
#
_cell.length_a   1.000
_cell.length_b   1.000
_cell.length_c   1.000
_cell.angle_alpha   90.00
_cell.angle_beta   90.00
_cell.angle_gamma   90.00
#
_symmetry.space_group_name_H-M   'P 1'
#
loop_
_entity.id
_entity.type
_entity.pdbx_description
1 polymer ?
#
loop_
_entity_poly.entity_id
_entity_poly.type
_entity_poly.pdbx_seq_one_letter_code
_entity_poly.pdbx_strand_id
1 'polypeptide(L)'
;MSPPAIVGTIDLTGAPAREAVDVRVRLEDTTMMDGPSEVIAETLVRLEPDAPMPAPFRLLLPDERLDPRRQYTLTARGRRAPGTEFRDCGTVEAFPWKVGTKTRYRLAMKWFDRN
;
A
#
# COMPACT_ATOMS: atom_id res chain seq x y z
N MET A 1 -4.20 -23.73 8.04
CA MET A 1 -3.59 -23.06 6.86
C MET A 1 -3.42 -21.59 7.21
N SER A 2 -2.27 -20.98 6.94
CA SER A 2 -2.10 -19.54 7.16
C SER A 2 -2.88 -18.76 6.10
N PRO A 3 -3.55 -17.65 6.44
CA PRO A 3 -4.26 -16.83 5.47
C PRO A 3 -3.30 -16.33 4.36
N PRO A 4 -3.77 -16.26 3.11
CA PRO A 4 -2.95 -15.77 2.02
C PRO A 4 -2.53 -14.31 2.29
N ALA A 5 -1.32 -13.95 1.86
CA ALA A 5 -0.78 -12.62 2.10
C ALA A 5 -0.02 -12.10 0.88
N ILE A 6 -0.14 -10.80 0.64
CA ILE A 6 0.72 -10.07 -0.28
C ILE A 6 1.89 -9.54 0.53
N VAL A 7 3.10 -9.85 0.07
CA VAL A 7 4.35 -9.41 0.70
C VAL A 7 5.14 -8.53 -0.27
N GLY A 8 5.79 -7.52 0.28
CA GLY A 8 6.56 -6.57 -0.51
C GLY A 8 7.31 -5.60 0.36
N THR A 9 7.76 -4.53 -0.27
CA THR A 9 8.44 -3.43 0.41
C THR A 9 7.88 -2.09 -0.05
N ILE A 10 7.85 -1.12 0.86
CA ILE A 10 7.62 0.29 0.59
C ILE A 10 8.97 0.95 0.34
N ASP A 11 9.07 1.74 -0.71
CA ASP A 11 10.26 2.51 -1.01
C ASP A 11 9.91 4.00 -1.12
N LEU A 12 10.20 4.75 -0.07
CA LEU A 12 9.90 6.17 -0.01
C LEU A 12 11.04 6.96 -0.66
N THR A 13 10.82 7.33 -1.92
CA THR A 13 11.78 8.06 -2.75
C THR A 13 11.80 9.56 -2.39
N GLY A 14 12.99 10.17 -2.47
CA GLY A 14 13.15 11.63 -2.39
C GLY A 14 13.70 12.21 -1.09
N ALA A 15 13.56 11.52 0.06
CA ALA A 15 14.27 11.83 1.31
C ALA A 15 13.90 10.79 2.38
N PRO A 16 14.82 10.45 3.31
CA PRO A 16 14.45 9.64 4.48
C PRO A 16 13.34 10.33 5.26
N ALA A 17 12.42 9.54 5.82
CA ALA A 17 11.41 10.04 6.74
C ALA A 17 12.14 10.53 8.00
N ARG A 18 12.25 11.86 8.16
CA ARG A 18 12.86 12.50 9.35
C ARG A 18 11.94 12.48 10.58
N GLU A 19 10.69 12.10 10.36
CA GLU A 19 9.64 11.96 11.36
C GLU A 19 8.98 10.60 11.15
N ALA A 20 8.28 10.10 12.18
CA ALA A 20 7.51 8.87 12.03
C ALA A 20 6.40 9.05 10.98
N VAL A 21 6.29 8.08 10.08
CA VAL A 21 5.29 8.05 9.01
C VAL A 21 4.45 6.80 9.15
N ASP A 22 3.15 7.01 9.28
CA ASP A 22 2.19 5.92 9.17
C ASP A 22 1.83 5.73 7.69
N VAL A 23 2.16 4.57 7.13
CA VAL A 23 1.83 4.18 5.75
C VAL A 23 0.75 3.12 5.75
N ARG A 24 -0.35 3.43 5.09
CA ARG A 24 -1.45 2.52 4.87
C ARG A 24 -1.32 1.87 3.50
N VAL A 25 -1.18 0.55 3.47
CA VAL A 25 -1.13 -0.26 2.25
C VAL A 25 -2.48 -0.94 2.06
N ARG A 26 -3.05 -0.84 0.86
CA ARG A 26 -4.37 -1.37 0.53
C ARG A 26 -4.32 -2.25 -0.71
N LEU A 27 -5.18 -3.26 -0.72
CA LEU A 27 -5.65 -3.90 -1.95
C LEU A 27 -7.04 -3.37 -2.24
N GLU A 28 -7.21 -2.77 -3.42
CA GLU A 28 -8.47 -2.18 -3.85
C GLU A 28 -9.03 -2.94 -5.05
N ASP A 29 -10.34 -3.16 -5.08
CA ASP A 29 -11.05 -3.59 -6.27
C ASP A 29 -11.27 -2.38 -7.19
N THR A 30 -10.64 -2.46 -8.34
CA THR A 30 -10.60 -1.44 -9.39
C THR A 30 -11.31 -1.90 -10.66
N THR A 31 -12.15 -2.94 -10.57
CA THR A 31 -12.91 -3.49 -11.69
C THR A 31 -13.83 -2.45 -12.31
N MET A 32 -14.47 -1.63 -11.48
CA MET A 32 -15.30 -0.51 -11.92
C MET A 32 -14.44 0.74 -12.06
N MET A 33 -14.28 1.25 -13.28
CA MET A 33 -13.48 2.45 -13.53
C MET A 33 -14.21 3.76 -13.15
N ASP A 34 -15.55 3.75 -13.18
CA ASP A 34 -16.37 4.97 -12.98
C ASP A 34 -16.96 5.08 -11.56
N GLY A 35 -16.47 4.29 -10.60
CA GLY A 35 -16.99 4.24 -9.23
C GLY A 35 -15.88 4.26 -8.17
N PRO A 36 -16.22 4.52 -6.90
CA PRO A 36 -15.25 4.40 -5.81
C PRO A 36 -14.75 2.96 -5.72
N SER A 37 -13.43 2.79 -5.69
CA SER A 37 -12.81 1.47 -5.50
C SER A 37 -13.10 0.94 -4.09
N GLU A 38 -13.43 -0.34 -4.02
CA GLU A 38 -13.69 -1.03 -2.74
C GLU A 38 -12.37 -1.48 -2.12
N VAL A 39 -12.16 -1.21 -0.82
CA VAL A 39 -10.97 -1.69 -0.10
C VAL A 39 -11.22 -3.13 0.36
N ILE A 40 -10.47 -4.06 -0.22
CA ILE A 40 -10.57 -5.50 0.05
C ILE A 40 -9.74 -5.89 1.28
N ALA A 41 -8.56 -5.30 1.41
CA ALA A 41 -7.66 -5.54 2.52
C ALA A 41 -6.83 -4.30 2.80
N GLU A 42 -6.47 -4.09 4.07
CA GLU A 42 -5.63 -2.98 4.51
C GLU A 42 -4.61 -3.45 5.56
N THR A 43 -3.41 -2.87 5.55
CA THR A 43 -2.45 -2.98 6.64
C THR A 43 -1.78 -1.63 6.90
N LEU A 44 -1.40 -1.39 8.15
CA LEU A 44 -0.68 -0.20 8.58
C LEU A 44 0.79 -0.56 8.83
N VAL A 45 1.69 0.18 8.19
CA VAL A 45 3.14 0.08 8.36
C VAL A 45 3.61 1.39 8.95
N ARG A 46 4.16 1.32 10.16
CA ARG A 46 4.79 2.47 10.80
C ARG A 46 6.27 2.50 10.44
N LEU A 47 6.69 3.58 9.81
CA LEU A 47 8.08 3.88 9.49
C LEU A 47 8.59 4.83 10.57
N GLU A 48 9.51 4.37 11.40
CA GLU A 48 10.18 5.25 12.37
C GLU A 48 11.11 6.23 11.65
N PRO A 49 11.50 7.35 12.31
CA PRO A 49 12.52 8.24 11.79
C PRO A 49 13.76 7.46 11.36
N ASP A 50 14.28 7.77 10.17
CA ASP A 50 15.46 7.12 9.57
C ASP A 50 15.33 5.59 9.41
N ALA A 51 14.10 5.06 9.35
CA ALA A 51 13.87 3.65 9.07
C ALA A 51 14.58 3.20 7.78
N PRO A 52 15.22 2.01 7.77
CA PRO A 52 15.92 1.50 6.60
C PRO A 52 14.92 1.27 5.45
N MET A 53 15.29 1.74 4.26
CA MET A 53 14.53 1.56 3.03
C MET A 53 15.19 0.51 2.12
N PRO A 54 14.41 -0.30 1.40
CA PRO A 54 12.94 -0.29 1.39
C PRO A 54 12.35 -1.09 2.57
N ALA A 55 11.31 -0.55 3.21
CA ALA A 55 10.71 -1.12 4.42
C ALA A 55 9.70 -2.24 4.11
N PRO A 56 9.71 -3.38 4.82
CA PRO A 56 8.83 -4.50 4.50
C PRO A 56 7.36 -4.23 4.89
N PHE A 57 6.43 -4.80 4.12
CA PHE A 57 5.02 -4.89 4.49
C PHE A 57 4.48 -6.31 4.29
N ARG A 58 3.43 -6.64 5.05
CA ARG A 58 2.64 -7.85 4.89
C ARG A 58 1.16 -7.52 4.97
N LEU A 59 0.47 -7.65 3.84
CA LEU A 59 -0.97 -7.44 3.73
C LEU A 59 -1.68 -8.79 3.77
N LEU A 60 -2.44 -9.05 4.82
CA LEU A 60 -3.27 -10.25 4.94
C LEU A 60 -4.50 -10.10 4.06
N LEU A 61 -4.77 -11.10 3.23
CA LEU A 61 -5.97 -11.16 2.42
C LEU A 61 -7.08 -11.86 3.21
N PRO A 62 -8.36 -11.51 2.97
CA PRO A 62 -9.47 -12.25 3.56
C PRO A 62 -9.43 -13.71 3.13
N ASP A 63 -9.95 -14.60 3.98
CA ASP A 63 -10.04 -16.04 3.70
C ASP A 63 -11.06 -16.37 2.58
N GLU A 64 -11.90 -15.39 2.21
CA GLU A 64 -12.78 -15.49 1.06
C GLU A 64 -12.01 -15.59 -0.25
N ARG A 65 -12.52 -16.41 -1.18
CA ARG A 65 -11.91 -16.55 -2.50
C ARG A 65 -12.13 -15.29 -3.32
N LEU A 66 -11.07 -14.49 -3.47
CA LEU A 66 -11.02 -13.38 -4.42
C LEU A 66 -11.34 -13.86 -5.85
N ASP A 67 -12.13 -13.08 -6.58
CA ASP A 67 -12.57 -13.42 -7.93
C ASP A 67 -11.45 -13.16 -8.95
N PRO A 68 -10.93 -14.19 -9.66
CA PRO A 68 -9.87 -14.00 -10.65
C PRO A 68 -10.28 -13.16 -11.87
N ARG A 69 -11.58 -12.87 -12.05
CA ARG A 69 -12.09 -12.01 -13.14
C ARG A 69 -12.08 -10.52 -12.78
N ARG A 70 -11.92 -10.18 -11.50
CA ARG A 70 -11.84 -8.80 -11.02
C ARG A 70 -10.43 -8.23 -11.18
N GLN A 71 -10.35 -6.90 -11.24
CA GLN A 71 -9.09 -6.16 -11.29
C GLN A 71 -8.77 -5.61 -9.91
N TYR A 72 -7.62 -5.99 -9.36
CA TYR A 72 -7.16 -5.49 -8.07
C TYR A 72 -5.91 -4.65 -8.23
N THR A 73 -5.81 -3.60 -7.45
CA THR A 73 -4.65 -2.71 -7.43
C THR A 73 -4.14 -2.54 -6.01
N LEU A 74 -2.83 -2.64 -5.83
CA LEU A 74 -2.16 -2.27 -4.60
C LEU A 74 -1.89 -0.77 -4.60
N THR A 75 -2.23 -0.13 -3.50
CA THR A 75 -1.93 1.29 -3.26
C THR A 75 -1.27 1.44 -1.89
N ALA A 76 -0.48 2.50 -1.73
CA ALA A 76 0.02 2.91 -0.43
C ALA A 76 -0.08 4.43 -0.30
N ARG A 77 -0.54 4.90 0.86
CA ARG A 77 -0.60 6.32 1.22
C ARG A 77 -0.08 6.52 2.63
N GLY A 78 0.73 7.55 2.84
CA GLY A 78 1.33 7.83 4.13
C GLY A 78 1.06 9.25 4.65
N ARG A 79 1.28 9.41 5.94
CA ARG A 79 1.20 10.70 6.65
C ARG A 79 2.23 10.79 7.77
N ARG A 80 2.68 11.99 8.10
CA ARG A 80 3.41 12.27 9.35
C ARG A 80 2.41 12.30 10.52
N ALA A 81 2.77 11.76 11.68
CA ALA A 81 1.87 11.60 12.83
C ALA A 81 1.52 12.93 13.54
N PRO A 82 0.33 13.12 14.17
CA PRO A 82 -0.97 12.45 14.00
C PRO A 82 -2.14 13.37 13.54
N GLY A 83 -3.17 12.75 12.96
CA GLY A 83 -4.39 13.34 12.36
C GLY A 83 -5.16 12.26 11.55
N THR A 84 -6.29 12.59 10.92
CA THR A 84 -7.20 11.58 10.33
C THR A 84 -7.00 11.25 8.84
N GLU A 85 -6.32 12.10 8.06
CA GLU A 85 -6.17 11.91 6.60
C GLU A 85 -4.75 11.49 6.16
N PHE A 86 -4.64 10.53 5.23
CA PHE A 86 -3.37 10.05 4.65
C PHE A 86 -3.15 10.69 3.27
N ARG A 87 -2.36 11.77 3.20
CA ARG A 87 -2.13 12.52 1.94
C ARG A 87 -0.74 13.16 1.80
N ASP A 88 0.22 12.86 2.68
CA ASP A 88 1.54 13.49 2.58
C ASP A 88 2.45 12.76 1.58
N CYS A 89 2.28 11.45 1.43
CA CYS A 89 2.97 10.66 0.43
C CYS A 89 2.09 9.54 -0.11
N GLY A 90 2.43 9.02 -1.29
CA GLY A 90 1.65 7.98 -1.94
C GLY A 90 2.40 7.29 -3.07
N THR A 91 1.85 6.17 -3.53
CA THR A 91 2.37 5.43 -4.69
C THR A 91 2.42 6.30 -5.94
N VAL A 92 3.51 6.18 -6.70
CA VAL A 92 3.75 7.00 -7.91
C VAL A 92 3.13 6.41 -9.17
N GLU A 93 2.77 5.14 -9.12
CA GLU A 93 2.19 4.36 -10.22
C GLU A 93 1.14 3.38 -9.69
N ALA A 94 0.42 2.74 -10.60
CA ALA A 94 -0.49 1.65 -10.25
C ALA A 94 0.31 0.35 -10.07
N PHE A 95 -0.07 -0.45 -9.08
CA PHE A 95 0.51 -1.77 -8.83
C PHE A 95 -0.57 -2.85 -8.99
N PRO A 96 -0.89 -3.30 -10.23
CA PRO A 96 -1.90 -4.32 -10.45
C PRO A 96 -1.53 -5.63 -9.75
N TRP A 97 -2.51 -6.24 -9.10
CA TRP A 97 -2.39 -7.54 -8.47
C TRP A 97 -3.42 -8.51 -9.05
N LYS A 98 -3.01 -9.78 -9.21
CA LYS A 98 -3.87 -10.85 -9.72
C LYS A 98 -3.96 -11.98 -8.71
N VAL A 99 -5.12 -12.61 -8.63
CA VAL A 99 -5.34 -13.77 -7.78
C VAL A 99 -4.33 -14.87 -8.13
N GLY A 100 -3.66 -15.42 -7.11
CA GLY A 100 -2.67 -16.50 -7.25
C GLY A 100 -1.25 -16.04 -7.64
N THR A 101 -1.03 -14.75 -7.90
CA THR A 101 0.32 -14.23 -8.17
C THR A 101 1.18 -14.25 -6.90
N LYS A 102 2.45 -14.69 -7.05
CA LYS A 102 3.47 -14.69 -6.00
C LYS A 102 4.53 -13.58 -6.17
N THR A 103 4.20 -12.54 -6.93
CA THR A 103 5.08 -11.40 -7.17
C THR A 103 5.38 -10.67 -5.86
N ARG A 104 6.65 -10.37 -5.63
CA ARG A 104 7.09 -9.49 -4.56
C ARG A 104 7.02 -8.06 -5.06
N TYR A 105 6.19 -7.23 -4.42
CA TYR A 105 5.98 -5.84 -4.84
C TYR A 105 7.01 -4.91 -4.19
N ARG A 106 7.47 -3.91 -4.94
CA ARG A 106 8.20 -2.75 -4.43
C ARG A 106 7.35 -1.52 -4.71
N LEU A 107 6.63 -1.05 -3.70
CA LEU A 107 5.73 0.11 -3.81
C LEU A 107 6.57 1.38 -3.72
N ALA A 108 6.93 1.94 -4.88
CA ALA A 108 7.59 3.23 -4.96
C ALA A 108 6.60 4.33 -4.54
N MET A 109 6.99 5.10 -3.52
CA MET A 109 6.22 6.21 -2.98
C MET A 109 7.00 7.51 -3.07
N LYS A 110 6.30 8.63 -3.19
CA LYS A 110 6.89 9.97 -3.11
C LYS A 110 6.09 10.86 -2.19
N TRP A 111 6.76 11.89 -1.66
CA TRP A 111 6.11 12.99 -0.97
C TRP A 111 5.33 13.85 -1.96
N PHE A 112 4.17 14.33 -1.52
CA PHE A 112 3.39 15.36 -2.18
C PHE A 112 3.72 16.68 -1.48
N ASP A 113 4.52 17.53 -2.11
CA ASP A 113 4.78 18.86 -1.57
C ASP A 113 3.47 19.66 -1.51
N ARG A 114 3.20 20.27 -0.35
CA ARG A 114 2.19 21.33 -0.28
C ARG A 114 2.86 22.60 -0.81
N ASN A 115 2.51 23.01 -2.03
CA ASN A 115 2.73 24.39 -2.46
C ASN A 115 2.01 25.36 -1.51
#